data_AF-A0A2S3QRN8-F1
#
_entry.id   AF-A0A2S3QRN8-F1
#
_cell.length_a   1.000
_cell.length_b   1.000
_cell.length_c   1.000
_cell.angle_alpha   90.00
_cell.angle_beta   90.00
_cell.angle_gamma   90.00
#
_symmetry.space_group_name_H-M   'P 1'
#
loop_
_entity.id
_entity.type
_entity.pdbx_description
1 polymer ?
#
loop_
_entity_poly.entity_id
_entity_poly.type
_entity_poly.pdbx_seq_one_letter_code
_entity_poly.pdbx_strand_id
1 'polypeptide(L)'
;MTKISFLGVVNTTPNSFSDGHLNLDQDYQIKQLEKFKNANYGIDIGAESSAPFNDPVSLQEEWARLDSYLFQHLKYLNEFKTISIDTYKPETMRLFLDKYAKKFERIIWNDVSGVIDDKCIKLLKDYPTIEYVLCHTLVPGRDKTLEHMNYLDPKLNADSLKTFFKQAMDKLQSSGIASERIILDPCFGFSKTTDQNLNLLDELHEIQTISKRWLIGISKKSFLRHLISLERPEIRDDKQALLAASEGPHWMYLGQFARDFNEVDDLIFRVHEVGKITKIT
;
A
#
# COMPACT_ATOMS: atom_id res chain seq x y z
N MET A 1 -18.45 14.17 -5.69
CA MET A 1 -18.58 12.91 -4.94
C MET A 1 -17.26 12.17 -5.07
N THR A 2 -16.64 11.80 -3.95
CA THR A 2 -15.38 11.06 -3.92
C THR A 2 -15.51 9.72 -4.63
N LYS A 3 -14.56 9.42 -5.52
CA LYS A 3 -14.44 8.09 -6.11
C LYS A 3 -13.74 7.17 -5.12
N ILE A 4 -14.43 6.12 -4.68
CA ILE A 4 -13.83 5.08 -3.83
C ILE A 4 -13.45 3.90 -4.72
N SER A 5 -12.20 3.44 -4.59
CA SER A 5 -11.71 2.24 -5.27
C SER A 5 -10.91 1.37 -4.31
N PHE A 6 -10.65 0.13 -4.72
CA PHE A 6 -9.93 -0.86 -3.91
C PHE A 6 -8.79 -1.46 -4.71
N LEU A 7 -7.67 -1.73 -4.05
CA LEU A 7 -6.55 -2.50 -4.56
C LEU A 7 -6.43 -3.79 -3.76
N GLY A 8 -6.65 -4.91 -4.43
CA GLY A 8 -6.45 -6.25 -3.89
C GLY A 8 -4.95 -6.58 -3.82
N VAL A 9 -4.44 -6.86 -2.63
CA VAL A 9 -3.02 -7.19 -2.42
C VAL A 9 -2.72 -8.60 -2.91
N VAL A 10 -1.68 -8.70 -3.73
CA VAL A 10 -1.13 -9.94 -4.26
C VAL A 10 0.37 -9.98 -3.98
N ASN A 11 0.77 -10.76 -2.99
CA ASN A 11 2.18 -10.97 -2.67
C ASN A 11 2.72 -12.16 -3.47
N THR A 12 3.80 -11.93 -4.21
CA THR A 12 4.45 -12.95 -5.05
C THR A 12 5.68 -13.55 -4.38
N THR A 13 5.91 -13.22 -3.10
CA THR A 13 6.98 -13.80 -2.28
C THR A 13 6.63 -15.23 -1.85
N PRO A 14 7.59 -16.17 -1.90
CA PRO A 14 7.49 -17.41 -1.16
C PRO A 14 7.54 -17.09 0.33
N ASN A 15 6.39 -16.85 0.98
CA ASN A 15 6.38 -16.63 2.42
C ASN A 15 6.71 -17.95 3.13
N SER A 16 7.84 -17.98 3.83
CA SER A 16 8.29 -19.14 4.60
C SER A 16 7.45 -19.41 5.87
N PHE A 17 6.55 -18.51 6.31
CA PHE A 17 5.91 -18.68 7.62
C PHE A 17 4.44 -18.25 7.82
N SER A 18 3.77 -17.54 6.89
CA SER A 18 2.35 -17.13 7.12
C SER A 18 1.33 -17.94 6.32
N ASP A 19 1.66 -18.31 5.08
CA ASP A 19 0.67 -18.82 4.11
C ASP A 19 0.97 -20.25 3.65
N GLY A 20 1.95 -20.94 4.28
CA GLY A 20 2.26 -22.35 4.03
C GLY A 20 2.37 -22.73 2.56
N HIS A 21 3.35 -22.24 1.80
CA HIS A 21 3.57 -22.54 0.37
C HIS A 21 2.38 -22.30 -0.60
N LEU A 22 1.19 -21.90 -0.14
CA LEU A 22 -0.02 -21.68 -0.96
C LEU A 22 0.18 -20.55 -1.97
N ASN A 23 1.02 -19.56 -1.66
CA ASN A 23 1.32 -18.45 -2.56
C ASN A 23 2.16 -18.85 -3.79
N LEU A 24 2.59 -20.10 -3.93
CA LEU A 24 3.23 -20.62 -5.15
C LEU A 24 2.29 -21.49 -5.99
N ASP A 25 1.12 -21.83 -5.47
CA ASP A 25 0.11 -22.57 -6.21
C ASP A 25 -0.58 -21.65 -7.22
N GLN A 26 -0.41 -21.97 -8.51
CA GLN A 26 -0.98 -21.21 -9.61
C GLN A 26 -2.51 -21.15 -9.52
N ASP A 27 -3.18 -22.23 -9.10
CA ASP A 27 -4.63 -22.27 -8.98
C ASP A 27 -5.10 -21.35 -7.83
N TYR A 28 -4.33 -21.30 -6.75
CA TYR A 28 -4.61 -20.37 -5.65
C TYR A 28 -4.45 -18.91 -6.09
N GLN A 29 -3.36 -18.58 -6.78
CA GLN A 29 -3.11 -17.23 -7.30
C GLN A 29 -4.21 -16.79 -8.29
N ILE A 30 -4.64 -17.66 -9.20
CA ILE A 30 -5.74 -17.39 -10.13
C ILE A 30 -7.04 -17.13 -9.36
N LYS A 31 -7.38 -17.96 -8.36
CA LYS A 31 -8.56 -17.75 -7.53
C LYS A 31 -8.51 -16.41 -6.78
N GLN A 32 -7.34 -15.99 -6.31
CA GLN A 32 -7.18 -14.67 -5.68
C GLN A 32 -7.42 -13.52 -6.68
N LEU A 33 -6.90 -13.63 -7.91
CA LEU A 33 -7.18 -12.66 -8.96
C LEU A 33 -8.68 -12.65 -9.31
N GLU A 34 -9.30 -13.80 -9.52
CA GLU A 34 -10.74 -13.90 -9.82
C GLU A 34 -11.60 -13.28 -8.72
N LYS A 35 -11.23 -13.47 -7.43
CA LYS A 35 -11.88 -12.85 -6.28
C LYS A 35 -11.96 -11.33 -6.44
N PHE A 36 -10.82 -10.68 -6.70
CA PHE A 36 -10.74 -9.22 -6.82
C PHE A 36 -11.37 -8.69 -8.12
N LYS A 37 -11.22 -9.43 -9.21
CA LYS A 37 -11.85 -9.10 -10.50
C LYS A 37 -13.37 -9.04 -10.36
N ASN A 38 -13.98 -10.04 -9.75
CA ASN A 38 -15.43 -10.11 -9.55
C ASN A 38 -15.96 -8.97 -8.66
N ALA A 39 -15.11 -8.36 -7.85
CA ALA A 39 -15.43 -7.19 -7.04
C ALA A 39 -15.17 -5.84 -7.76
N ASN A 40 -14.69 -5.85 -9.01
CA ASN A 40 -14.22 -4.68 -9.76
C ASN A 40 -13.08 -3.92 -9.07
N TYR A 41 -12.22 -4.62 -8.34
CA TYR A 41 -11.06 -4.02 -7.69
C TYR A 41 -9.90 -3.89 -8.68
N GLY A 42 -8.94 -3.01 -8.42
CA GLY A 42 -7.60 -3.12 -8.99
C GLY A 42 -6.75 -4.10 -8.20
N ILE A 43 -5.49 -4.24 -8.60
CA ILE A 43 -4.54 -5.15 -7.96
C ILE A 43 -3.27 -4.42 -7.58
N ASP A 44 -2.68 -4.80 -6.45
CA ASP A 44 -1.40 -4.31 -5.97
C ASP A 44 -0.44 -5.48 -5.78
N ILE A 45 0.59 -5.54 -6.63
CA ILE A 45 1.50 -6.68 -6.72
C ILE A 45 2.85 -6.30 -6.10
N GLY A 46 3.27 -7.06 -5.10
CA GLY A 46 4.59 -6.95 -4.47
C GLY A 46 5.42 -8.21 -4.67
N ALA A 47 6.72 -8.05 -4.94
CA ALA A 47 7.68 -9.16 -5.09
C ALA A 47 8.76 -9.21 -4.00
N GLU A 48 8.74 -8.23 -3.10
CA GLU A 48 9.56 -8.14 -1.90
C GLU A 48 8.65 -7.84 -0.71
N SER A 49 8.84 -8.56 0.38
CA SER A 49 8.06 -8.31 1.59
C SER A 49 8.68 -7.15 2.36
N SER A 50 7.94 -6.04 2.44
CA SER A 50 8.29 -4.87 3.25
C SER A 50 7.99 -5.06 4.76
N ALA A 51 7.72 -6.29 5.21
CA ALA A 51 7.53 -6.56 6.62
C ALA A 51 8.85 -6.35 7.37
N PRO A 52 8.80 -5.81 8.61
CA PRO A 52 10.02 -5.57 9.37
C PRO A 52 10.79 -6.89 9.59
N PHE A 53 12.11 -6.79 9.65
CA PHE A 53 13.06 -7.89 9.90
C PHE A 53 13.27 -8.88 8.75
N ASN A 54 12.73 -8.62 7.56
CA ASN A 54 13.13 -9.36 6.36
C ASN A 54 14.43 -8.81 5.76
N ASP A 55 15.24 -9.71 5.22
CA ASP A 55 16.41 -9.31 4.44
C ASP A 55 15.99 -8.70 3.09
N PRO A 56 16.64 -7.62 2.65
CA PRO A 56 16.40 -7.05 1.33
C PRO A 56 16.82 -8.04 0.25
N VAL A 57 16.00 -8.16 -0.79
CA VAL A 57 16.35 -8.95 -1.97
C VAL A 57 17.03 -8.06 -3.00
N SER A 58 17.92 -8.66 -3.79
CA SER A 58 18.56 -7.96 -4.90
C SER A 58 17.54 -7.49 -5.94
N LEU A 59 17.87 -6.45 -6.70
CA LEU A 59 17.06 -6.00 -7.86
C LEU A 59 16.76 -7.16 -8.82
N GLN A 60 17.76 -8.00 -9.10
CA GLN A 60 17.64 -9.12 -10.03
C GLN A 60 16.62 -10.15 -9.50
N GLU A 61 16.65 -10.43 -8.20
CA GLU A 61 15.75 -11.39 -7.58
C GLU A 61 14.31 -10.86 -7.49
N GLU A 62 14.11 -9.61 -7.05
CA GLU A 62 12.80 -8.97 -7.03
C GLU A 62 12.18 -8.96 -8.43
N TRP A 63 12.95 -8.52 -9.43
CA TRP A 63 12.48 -8.46 -10.80
C TRP A 63 12.19 -9.86 -11.36
N ALA A 64 13.03 -10.86 -11.11
CA ALA A 64 12.78 -12.21 -11.61
C ALA A 64 11.46 -12.79 -11.06
N ARG A 65 11.17 -12.56 -9.78
CA ARG A 65 9.91 -12.97 -9.15
C ARG A 65 8.72 -12.23 -9.77
N LEU A 66 8.80 -10.90 -9.84
CA LEU A 66 7.75 -10.05 -10.39
C LEU A 66 7.47 -10.39 -11.86
N ASP A 67 8.51 -10.48 -12.69
CA ASP A 67 8.42 -10.74 -14.11
C ASP A 67 7.84 -12.13 -14.40
N SER A 68 8.27 -13.15 -13.66
CA SER A 68 7.71 -14.50 -13.77
C SER A 68 6.23 -14.51 -13.45
N TYR A 69 5.81 -13.85 -12.36
CA TYR A 69 4.40 -13.76 -11.98
C TYR A 69 3.57 -13.03 -13.03
N LEU A 70 4.02 -11.84 -13.44
CA LEU A 70 3.33 -11.03 -14.45
C LEU A 70 3.18 -11.78 -15.77
N PHE A 71 4.24 -12.46 -16.23
CA PHE A 71 4.22 -13.24 -17.46
C PHE A 71 3.21 -14.39 -17.40
N GLN A 72 3.20 -15.17 -16.30
CA GLN A 72 2.30 -16.31 -16.12
C GLN A 72 0.83 -15.88 -16.04
N HIS A 73 0.55 -14.73 -15.41
CA HIS A 73 -0.82 -14.28 -15.14
C HIS A 73 -1.32 -13.18 -16.07
N LEU A 74 -0.53 -12.74 -17.05
CA LEU A 74 -0.82 -11.56 -17.88
C LEU A 74 -2.24 -11.55 -18.46
N LYS A 75 -2.75 -12.72 -18.87
CA LYS A 75 -4.11 -12.86 -19.41
C LYS A 75 -5.17 -12.43 -18.40
N TYR A 76 -5.04 -12.86 -17.14
CA TYR A 76 -5.95 -12.49 -16.05
C TYR A 76 -5.72 -11.05 -15.62
N LEU A 77 -4.46 -10.62 -15.55
CA LEU A 77 -4.08 -9.26 -15.16
C LEU A 77 -4.63 -8.20 -16.12
N ASN A 78 -4.71 -8.49 -17.42
CA ASN A 78 -5.29 -7.58 -18.42
C ASN A 78 -6.80 -7.35 -18.24
N GLU A 79 -7.48 -8.12 -17.38
CA GLU A 79 -8.89 -7.91 -17.06
C GLU A 79 -9.09 -6.85 -15.98
N PHE A 80 -8.01 -6.41 -15.33
CA PHE A 80 -8.01 -5.33 -14.36
C PHE A 80 -7.68 -4.00 -15.03
N LYS A 81 -8.47 -2.96 -14.72
CA LYS A 81 -8.22 -1.60 -15.23
C LYS A 81 -7.01 -0.93 -14.57
N THR A 82 -6.81 -1.22 -13.28
CA THR A 82 -5.75 -0.62 -12.47
C THR A 82 -4.79 -1.70 -11.98
N ILE A 83 -3.51 -1.48 -12.21
CA ILE A 83 -2.42 -2.23 -11.60
C ILE A 83 -1.55 -1.28 -10.77
N SER A 84 -1.20 -1.73 -9.58
CA SER A 84 -0.23 -1.11 -8.69
C SER A 84 0.95 -2.06 -8.52
N ILE A 85 2.16 -1.52 -8.58
CA ILE A 85 3.39 -2.27 -8.31
C ILE A 85 3.96 -1.76 -7.00
N ASP A 86 3.93 -2.61 -5.97
CA ASP A 86 4.51 -2.38 -4.65
C ASP A 86 6.01 -2.69 -4.71
N THR A 87 6.78 -1.64 -4.96
CA THR A 87 8.24 -1.70 -4.99
C THR A 87 8.82 -0.37 -4.57
N TYR A 88 9.80 -0.42 -3.67
CA TYR A 88 10.61 0.75 -3.37
C TYR A 88 11.83 0.85 -4.30
N LYS A 89 11.98 0.06 -5.36
CA LYS A 89 13.12 0.15 -6.27
C LYS A 89 12.70 0.80 -7.60
N PRO A 90 13.12 2.05 -7.90
CA PRO A 90 12.82 2.71 -9.18
C PRO A 90 13.24 1.86 -10.39
N GLU A 91 14.30 1.07 -10.26
CA GLU A 91 14.78 0.15 -11.28
C GLU A 91 13.79 -1.00 -11.54
N THR A 92 13.19 -1.59 -10.51
CA THR A 92 12.13 -2.61 -10.66
C THR A 92 10.91 -2.01 -11.36
N MET A 93 10.49 -0.82 -10.94
CA MET A 93 9.36 -0.12 -11.57
C MET A 93 9.66 0.24 -13.04
N ARG A 94 10.89 0.65 -13.36
CA ARG A 94 11.31 0.90 -14.76
C ARG A 94 11.19 -0.36 -15.61
N LEU A 95 11.73 -1.49 -15.13
CA LEU A 95 11.66 -2.77 -15.85
C LEU A 95 10.21 -3.19 -16.11
N PHE A 96 9.34 -3.01 -15.11
CA PHE A 96 7.89 -3.22 -15.28
C PHE A 96 7.32 -2.33 -16.38
N LEU A 97 7.60 -1.03 -16.35
CA LEU A 97 7.06 -0.08 -17.32
C LEU A 97 7.53 -0.36 -18.74
N ASP A 98 8.82 -0.65 -18.92
CA ASP A 98 9.40 -0.95 -20.23
C ASP A 98 8.77 -2.20 -20.87
N LYS A 99 8.45 -3.22 -20.05
CA LYS A 99 7.93 -4.50 -20.55
C LYS A 99 6.41 -4.56 -20.63
N TYR A 100 5.70 -3.92 -19.69
CA TYR A 100 4.28 -4.18 -19.46
C TYR A 100 3.37 -2.94 -19.49
N ALA A 101 3.89 -1.69 -19.50
CA ALA A 101 3.05 -0.51 -19.35
C ALA A 101 1.88 -0.43 -20.35
N LYS A 102 2.11 -0.87 -21.60
CA LYS A 102 1.10 -0.84 -22.68
C LYS A 102 -0.07 -1.83 -22.47
N LYS A 103 -0.03 -2.65 -21.43
CA LYS A 103 -1.03 -3.68 -21.13
C LYS A 103 -2.11 -3.21 -20.15
N PHE A 104 -1.90 -2.07 -19.49
CA PHE A 104 -2.77 -1.59 -18.41
C PHE A 104 -3.22 -0.15 -18.66
N GLU A 105 -4.46 0.17 -18.26
CA GLU A 105 -5.03 1.51 -18.44
C GLU A 105 -4.48 2.50 -17.40
N ARG A 106 -4.43 2.06 -16.13
CA ARG A 106 -3.95 2.86 -15.00
C ARG A 106 -2.85 2.11 -14.26
N ILE A 107 -1.70 2.76 -14.12
CA ILE A 107 -0.52 2.20 -13.45
C ILE A 107 -0.15 3.09 -12.27
N ILE A 108 -0.04 2.45 -11.11
CA ILE A 108 0.35 3.08 -9.86
C ILE A 108 1.71 2.49 -9.44
N TRP A 109 2.67 3.36 -9.17
CA TRP A 109 3.88 2.98 -8.45
C TRP A 109 3.64 3.16 -6.96
N ASN A 110 3.55 2.06 -6.22
CA ASN A 110 3.38 2.07 -4.77
C ASN A 110 4.74 1.98 -4.08
N ASP A 111 5.26 3.12 -3.63
CA ASP A 111 6.60 3.24 -3.07
C ASP A 111 6.56 3.43 -1.56
N VAL A 112 6.67 2.31 -0.84
CA VAL A 112 6.69 2.29 0.62
C VAL A 112 7.91 2.98 1.23
N SER A 113 8.95 3.35 0.48
CA SER A 113 10.05 4.15 1.04
C SER A 113 9.67 5.62 1.24
N GLY A 114 8.79 6.15 0.39
CA GLY A 114 8.49 7.59 0.37
C GLY A 114 9.66 8.51 -0.03
N VAL A 115 10.79 7.95 -0.48
CA VAL A 115 12.02 8.72 -0.72
C VAL A 115 11.99 9.41 -2.08
N ILE A 116 11.97 10.73 -2.08
CA ILE A 116 12.00 11.55 -3.31
C ILE A 116 13.46 11.90 -3.66
N ASP A 117 14.18 10.96 -4.25
CA ASP A 117 15.56 11.15 -4.75
C ASP A 117 15.60 11.41 -6.27
N ASP A 118 16.80 11.62 -6.83
CA ASP A 118 16.98 11.87 -8.26
C ASP A 118 16.47 10.73 -9.14
N LYS A 119 16.52 9.48 -8.65
CA LYS A 119 16.03 8.30 -9.38
C LYS A 119 14.49 8.31 -9.44
N CYS A 120 13.83 8.62 -8.32
CA CYS A 120 12.38 8.80 -8.24
C CYS A 120 11.92 9.91 -9.20
N ILE A 121 12.52 11.11 -9.11
CA ILE A 121 12.18 12.23 -10.00
C ILE A 121 12.42 11.87 -11.47
N LYS A 122 13.55 11.22 -11.78
CA LYS A 122 13.85 10.78 -13.15
C LYS A 122 12.81 9.79 -13.67
N LEU A 123 12.42 8.80 -12.87
CA LEU A 123 11.40 7.82 -13.28
C LEU A 123 10.06 8.49 -13.55
N LEU A 124 9.60 9.38 -12.66
CA LEU A 124 8.34 10.09 -12.82
C LEU A 124 8.32 11.03 -14.03
N LYS A 125 9.47 11.58 -14.42
CA LYS A 125 9.62 12.37 -15.65
C LYS A 125 9.61 11.50 -16.91
N ASP A 126 10.35 10.39 -16.88
CA ASP A 126 10.46 9.48 -18.03
C ASP A 126 9.11 8.81 -18.36
N TYR A 127 8.25 8.59 -17.35
CA TYR A 127 6.93 7.99 -17.52
C TYR A 127 5.82 8.91 -16.97
N PRO A 128 5.37 9.92 -17.73
CA PRO A 128 4.47 10.96 -17.23
C PRO A 128 3.03 10.48 -16.96
N THR A 129 2.66 9.29 -17.42
CA THR A 129 1.30 8.72 -17.28
C THR A 129 1.12 7.88 -16.03
N ILE A 130 2.19 7.58 -15.28
CA ILE A 130 2.09 6.78 -14.05
C ILE A 130 1.74 7.68 -12.88
N GLU A 131 0.99 7.10 -11.94
CA GLU A 131 0.69 7.69 -10.64
C GLU A 131 1.69 7.18 -9.60
N TYR A 132 1.94 7.99 -8.57
CA TYR A 132 2.92 7.70 -7.53
C TYR A 132 2.28 7.76 -6.16
N VAL A 133 2.30 6.64 -5.43
CA VAL A 133 1.93 6.62 -4.02
C VAL A 133 3.16 7.04 -3.21
N LEU A 134 3.04 8.20 -2.60
CA LEU A 134 4.02 8.75 -1.68
C LEU A 134 3.65 8.31 -0.26
N CYS A 135 4.35 7.29 0.25
CA CYS A 135 4.19 6.82 1.61
C CYS A 135 4.87 7.75 2.62
N HIS A 136 4.22 8.00 3.76
CA HIS A 136 4.88 8.60 4.91
C HIS A 136 5.75 7.57 5.63
N THR A 137 7.06 7.74 5.53
CA THR A 137 8.05 7.06 6.36
C THR A 137 9.10 8.06 6.85
N LEU A 138 9.90 7.65 7.83
CA LEU A 138 10.99 8.44 8.37
C LEU A 138 12.36 7.89 7.98
N VAL A 139 12.42 6.98 7.00
CA VAL A 139 13.71 6.43 6.56
C VAL A 139 14.55 7.52 5.87
N PRO A 140 15.85 7.60 6.16
CA PRO A 140 16.71 8.64 5.57
C PRO A 140 17.05 8.38 4.11
N GLY A 141 16.83 7.14 3.66
CA GLY A 141 17.20 6.66 2.33
C GLY A 141 16.46 5.37 1.99
N ARG A 142 16.39 5.11 0.69
CA ARG A 142 15.64 4.00 0.11
C ARG A 142 16.24 2.62 0.46
N ASP A 143 17.54 2.58 0.73
CA ASP A 143 18.26 1.42 1.26
C ASP A 143 17.85 1.06 2.71
N LYS A 144 17.26 2.02 3.44
CA LYS A 144 16.78 1.86 4.82
C LYS A 144 15.30 1.51 4.93
N THR A 145 14.62 1.28 3.80
CA THR A 145 13.18 1.01 3.75
C THR A 145 12.74 -0.15 4.65
N LEU A 146 13.47 -1.27 4.68
CA LEU A 146 13.13 -2.43 5.53
C LEU A 146 13.50 -2.25 7.01
N GLU A 147 14.32 -1.23 7.31
CA GLU A 147 14.70 -0.81 8.65
C GLU A 147 13.77 0.29 9.20
N HIS A 148 12.62 0.54 8.57
CA HIS A 148 11.73 1.67 8.88
C HIS A 148 11.31 1.79 10.35
N MET A 149 11.25 0.67 11.09
CA MET A 149 10.93 0.66 12.52
C MET A 149 12.05 1.19 13.42
N ASN A 150 13.29 1.33 12.89
CA ASN A 150 14.40 1.99 13.57
C ASN A 150 14.29 3.53 13.52
N TYR A 151 13.39 4.05 12.69
CA TYR A 151 13.19 5.47 12.46
C TYR A 151 11.78 5.86 12.93
N LEU A 152 11.69 6.25 14.19
CA LEU A 152 10.45 6.68 14.85
C LEU A 152 10.58 8.13 15.32
N ASP A 153 9.50 8.89 15.23
CA ASP A 153 9.37 10.19 15.87
C ASP A 153 8.37 10.07 17.02
N PRO A 154 8.77 10.23 18.30
CA PRO A 154 7.86 10.21 19.43
C PRO A 154 6.74 11.25 19.38
N LYS A 155 6.91 12.33 18.61
CA LYS A 155 5.93 13.41 18.45
C LYS A 155 5.02 13.24 17.23
N LEU A 156 5.12 12.11 16.53
CA LEU A 156 4.33 11.87 15.34
C LEU A 156 2.82 11.87 15.65
N ASN A 157 2.11 12.73 14.92
CA ASN A 157 0.67 12.95 14.94
C ASN A 157 0.20 13.46 13.57
N ALA A 158 -1.10 13.73 13.40
CA ALA A 158 -1.64 14.21 12.13
C ALA A 158 -0.96 15.51 11.61
N ASP A 159 -0.67 16.48 12.47
CA ASP A 159 0.00 17.74 12.08
C ASP A 159 1.43 17.54 11.56
N SER A 160 2.18 16.61 12.15
CA SER A 160 3.51 16.24 11.66
C SER A 160 3.43 15.56 10.28
N LEU A 161 2.46 14.65 10.08
CA LEU A 161 2.18 14.03 8.79
C LEU A 161 1.82 15.08 7.74
N LYS A 162 0.98 16.05 8.11
CA LYS A 162 0.62 17.19 7.25
C LYS A 162 1.82 17.99 6.81
N THR A 163 2.73 18.26 7.74
CA THR A 163 3.97 18.99 7.45
C THR A 163 4.86 18.20 6.48
N PHE A 164 5.05 16.90 6.75
CA PHE A 164 5.79 15.99 5.87
C PHE A 164 5.22 15.99 4.44
N PHE A 165 3.92 15.77 4.29
CA PHE A 165 3.30 15.69 2.97
C PHE A 165 3.36 17.01 2.20
N LYS A 166 3.18 18.15 2.87
CA LYS A 166 3.33 19.46 2.22
C LYS A 166 4.75 19.63 1.66
N GLN A 167 5.77 19.37 2.46
CA GLN A 167 7.17 19.48 2.01
C GLN A 167 7.48 18.52 0.86
N ALA A 168 6.97 17.30 0.92
CA ALA A 168 7.17 16.29 -0.12
C ALA A 168 6.47 16.68 -1.42
N MET A 169 5.23 17.21 -1.35
CA MET A 169 4.50 17.73 -2.50
C MET A 169 5.20 18.94 -3.11
N ASP A 170 5.70 19.88 -2.31
CA ASP A 170 6.47 21.04 -2.78
C ASP A 170 7.74 20.60 -3.54
N LYS A 171 8.43 19.57 -3.04
CA LYS A 171 9.60 18.98 -3.69
C LYS A 171 9.27 18.33 -5.05
N LEU A 172 8.15 17.60 -5.12
CA LEU A 172 7.69 16.99 -6.37
C LEU A 172 7.26 18.05 -7.39
N GLN A 173 6.50 19.05 -6.97
CA GLN A 173 6.03 20.15 -7.83
C GLN A 173 7.17 21.02 -8.35
N SER A 174 8.11 21.40 -7.49
CA SER A 174 9.31 22.15 -7.92
C SER A 174 10.20 21.37 -8.89
N SER A 175 10.11 20.04 -8.86
CA SER A 175 10.75 19.16 -9.83
C SER A 175 9.96 19.00 -11.14
N GLY A 176 8.77 19.60 -11.26
CA GLY A 176 7.90 19.51 -12.43
C GLY A 176 6.98 18.28 -12.46
N ILE A 177 6.79 17.59 -11.33
CA ILE A 177 5.83 16.49 -11.22
C ILE A 177 4.48 17.06 -10.79
N ALA A 178 3.47 16.81 -11.60
CA ALA A 178 2.13 17.34 -11.40
C ALA A 178 1.43 16.69 -10.20
N SER A 179 0.75 17.49 -9.37
CA SER A 179 0.17 17.05 -8.10
C SER A 179 -0.95 16.03 -8.27
N GLU A 180 -1.67 16.09 -9.38
CA GLU A 180 -2.71 15.14 -9.75
C GLU A 180 -2.17 13.72 -9.93
N ARG A 181 -0.86 13.53 -10.11
CA ARG A 181 -0.23 12.21 -10.22
C ARG A 181 0.12 11.60 -8.87
N ILE A 182 0.06 12.38 -7.80
CA ILE A 182 0.53 11.97 -6.48
C ILE A 182 -0.65 11.50 -5.65
N ILE A 183 -0.49 10.33 -5.03
CA ILE A 183 -1.44 9.73 -4.09
C ILE A 183 -0.73 9.70 -2.74
N LEU A 184 -1.32 10.29 -1.70
CA LEU A 184 -0.71 10.28 -0.37
C LEU A 184 -1.12 9.02 0.39
N ASP A 185 -0.16 8.35 1.01
CA ASP A 185 -0.42 7.22 1.92
C ASP A 185 0.22 7.51 3.30
N PRO A 186 -0.56 7.57 4.39
CA PRO A 186 -0.03 7.64 5.75
C PRO A 186 0.90 6.49 6.11
N CYS A 187 0.85 5.40 5.33
CA CYS A 187 1.66 4.20 5.44
C CYS A 187 1.57 3.61 6.87
N PHE A 188 0.36 3.23 7.26
CA PHE A 188 0.12 2.63 8.58
C PHE A 188 1.02 1.40 8.80
N GLY A 189 1.63 1.33 9.98
CA GLY A 189 2.62 0.32 10.37
C GLY A 189 4.05 0.61 9.91
N PHE A 190 4.33 1.77 9.28
CA PHE A 190 5.68 2.19 8.91
C PHE A 190 6.10 3.45 9.68
N SER A 191 7.29 3.39 10.32
CA SER A 191 7.86 4.45 11.14
C SER A 191 6.92 4.98 12.23
N LYS A 192 6.07 4.09 12.78
CA LYS A 192 5.01 4.41 13.74
C LYS A 192 4.87 3.32 14.78
N THR A 193 4.72 3.69 16.06
CA THR A 193 4.35 2.75 17.13
C THR A 193 2.90 2.29 17.00
N THR A 194 2.50 1.26 17.74
CA THR A 194 1.09 0.83 17.79
C THR A 194 0.15 1.97 18.17
N ASP A 195 0.47 2.71 19.24
CA ASP A 195 -0.36 3.82 19.73
C ASP A 195 -0.46 4.94 18.70
N GLN A 196 0.65 5.27 18.03
CA GLN A 196 0.64 6.27 16.95
C GLN A 196 -0.24 5.85 15.78
N ASN A 197 -0.22 4.56 15.40
CA ASN A 197 -1.13 4.06 14.37
C ASN A 197 -2.59 4.16 14.82
N LEU A 198 -2.90 3.79 16.06
CA LEU A 198 -4.27 3.85 16.59
C LEU A 198 -4.78 5.30 16.66
N ASN A 199 -3.99 6.23 17.21
CA ASN A 199 -4.35 7.65 17.27
C ASN A 199 -4.59 8.24 15.86
N LEU A 200 -3.74 7.87 14.90
CA LEU A 200 -3.89 8.32 13.51
C LEU A 200 -5.15 7.76 12.83
N LEU A 201 -5.76 6.66 13.29
CA LEU A 201 -7.03 6.23 12.72
C LEU A 201 -8.14 7.27 12.93
N ASP A 202 -8.10 7.96 14.07
CA ASP A 202 -9.10 8.97 14.43
C ASP A 202 -8.75 10.36 13.89
N GLU A 203 -7.46 10.73 13.86
CA GLU A 203 -7.02 12.09 13.51
C GLU A 203 -6.83 12.32 12.00
N LEU A 204 -6.70 11.26 11.17
CA LEU A 204 -6.25 11.42 9.78
C LEU A 204 -7.19 12.29 8.93
N HIS A 205 -8.49 12.32 9.23
CA HIS A 205 -9.47 13.14 8.53
C HIS A 205 -9.16 14.65 8.59
N GLU A 206 -8.46 15.11 9.62
CA GLU A 206 -8.09 16.52 9.81
C GLU A 206 -7.11 17.02 8.74
N ILE A 207 -6.39 16.10 8.09
CA ILE A 207 -5.35 16.42 7.12
C ILE A 207 -5.73 16.07 5.68
N GLN A 208 -6.96 15.58 5.45
CA GLN A 208 -7.42 15.14 4.13
C GLN A 208 -7.28 16.21 3.04
N THR A 209 -7.39 17.49 3.40
CA THR A 209 -7.43 18.63 2.47
C THR A 209 -6.09 18.92 1.79
N ILE A 210 -5.01 18.29 2.22
CA ILE A 210 -3.67 18.46 1.65
C ILE A 210 -3.55 17.83 0.26
N SER A 211 -4.35 16.79 -0.01
CA SER A 211 -4.37 16.09 -1.29
C SER A 211 -5.79 15.74 -1.69
N LYS A 212 -6.04 15.72 -2.99
CA LYS A 212 -7.27 15.18 -3.55
C LYS A 212 -7.22 13.67 -3.77
N ARG A 213 -6.08 13.02 -3.50
CA ARG A 213 -5.88 11.61 -3.77
C ARG A 213 -5.18 10.92 -2.60
N TRP A 214 -5.80 9.88 -2.09
CA TRP A 214 -5.34 9.16 -0.91
C TRP A 214 -5.38 7.66 -1.13
N LEU A 215 -4.38 6.98 -0.58
CA LEU A 215 -4.39 5.53 -0.40
C LEU A 215 -4.34 5.24 1.10
N ILE A 216 -5.16 4.30 1.55
CA ILE A 216 -5.20 3.86 2.95
C ILE A 216 -5.10 2.34 2.99
N GLY A 217 -4.05 1.83 3.64
CA GLY A 217 -3.80 0.39 3.81
C GLY A 217 -3.62 -0.02 5.26
N ILE A 218 -4.69 -0.48 5.90
CA ILE A 218 -4.68 -0.95 7.31
C ILE A 218 -4.99 -2.45 7.46
N SER A 219 -5.39 -3.12 6.37
CA SER A 219 -5.73 -4.55 6.37
C SER A 219 -4.59 -5.42 6.90
N LYS A 220 -4.92 -6.38 7.76
CA LYS A 220 -3.98 -7.34 8.37
C LYS A 220 -2.78 -6.71 9.13
N LYS A 221 -2.81 -5.42 9.49
CA LYS A 221 -1.71 -4.77 10.23
C LYS A 221 -1.66 -5.17 11.71
N SER A 222 -0.46 -5.13 12.30
CA SER A 222 -0.21 -5.58 13.68
C SER A 222 -0.94 -4.76 14.74
N PHE A 223 -1.11 -3.45 14.54
CA PHE A 223 -1.79 -2.59 15.51
C PHE A 223 -3.30 -2.93 15.63
N LEU A 224 -3.97 -3.33 14.55
CA LEU A 224 -5.36 -3.82 14.63
C LEU A 224 -5.45 -5.16 15.35
N ARG A 225 -4.49 -6.06 15.13
CA ARG A 225 -4.42 -7.32 15.91
C ARG A 225 -4.15 -7.05 17.39
N HIS A 226 -3.33 -6.04 17.69
CA HIS A 226 -3.08 -5.61 19.05
C HIS A 226 -4.36 -5.14 19.72
N LEU A 227 -5.13 -4.27 19.05
CA LEU A 227 -6.45 -3.81 19.52
C LEU A 227 -7.37 -5.00 19.85
N ILE A 228 -7.52 -5.94 18.91
CA ILE A 228 -8.32 -7.17 19.16
C ILE A 228 -7.77 -7.99 20.33
N SER A 229 -6.45 -8.11 20.48
CA SER A 229 -5.86 -8.88 21.58
C SER A 229 -6.09 -8.27 22.97
N LEU A 230 -6.45 -6.98 23.03
CA LEU A 230 -6.88 -6.30 24.25
C LEU A 230 -8.37 -6.53 24.51
N GLU A 231 -9.20 -6.45 23.47
CA GLU A 231 -10.67 -6.66 23.55
C GLU A 231 -11.05 -8.12 23.76
N ARG A 232 -10.28 -9.05 23.18
CA ARG A 232 -10.54 -10.49 23.17
C ARG A 232 -9.32 -11.28 23.66
N PRO A 233 -8.99 -11.22 24.97
CA PRO A 233 -7.83 -11.90 25.51
C PRO A 233 -7.83 -13.42 25.29
N GLU A 234 -9.01 -14.03 25.11
CA GLU A 234 -9.18 -15.46 24.90
C GLU A 234 -8.59 -15.99 23.58
N ILE A 235 -8.41 -15.11 22.58
CA ILE A 235 -7.78 -15.46 21.30
C ILE A 235 -6.38 -14.87 21.14
N ARG A 236 -5.81 -14.27 22.19
CA ARG A 236 -4.52 -13.53 22.13
C ARG A 236 -3.36 -14.36 21.59
N ASP A 237 -3.31 -15.64 21.92
CA ASP A 237 -2.23 -16.53 21.50
C ASP A 237 -2.52 -17.25 20.16
N ASP A 238 -3.72 -17.06 19.60
CA ASP A 238 -4.09 -17.57 18.29
C ASP A 238 -3.93 -16.48 17.21
N LYS A 239 -2.78 -16.52 16.54
CA LYS A 239 -2.44 -15.57 15.47
C LYS A 239 -3.45 -15.58 14.32
N GLN A 240 -4.03 -16.73 13.97
CA GLN A 240 -5.00 -16.83 12.87
C GLN A 240 -6.34 -16.24 13.29
N ALA A 241 -6.81 -16.55 14.51
CA ALA A 241 -8.02 -15.96 15.06
C ALA A 241 -7.91 -14.43 15.20
N LEU A 242 -6.77 -13.92 15.70
CA LEU A 242 -6.51 -12.47 15.76
C LEU A 242 -6.54 -11.82 14.38
N LEU A 243 -5.92 -12.47 13.38
CA LEU A 243 -5.90 -11.96 12.02
C LEU A 243 -7.33 -11.88 11.44
N ALA A 244 -8.11 -12.95 11.57
CA ALA A 244 -9.49 -13.00 11.10
C ALA A 244 -10.37 -11.97 11.83
N ALA A 245 -10.25 -11.84 13.15
CA ALA A 245 -11.01 -10.88 13.94
C ALA A 245 -10.63 -9.43 13.63
N SER A 246 -9.36 -9.15 13.29
CA SER A 246 -8.90 -7.80 12.92
C SER A 246 -9.52 -7.25 11.63
N GLU A 247 -10.10 -8.11 10.78
CA GLU A 247 -10.82 -7.66 9.59
C GLU A 247 -12.13 -6.93 9.92
N GLY A 248 -12.74 -7.20 11.09
CA GLY A 248 -13.92 -6.45 11.56
C GLY A 248 -13.63 -4.96 11.72
N PRO A 249 -12.72 -4.57 12.63
CA PRO A 249 -12.29 -3.18 12.79
C PRO A 249 -11.73 -2.57 11.49
N HIS A 250 -11.02 -3.35 10.67
CA HIS A 250 -10.55 -2.89 9.36
C HIS A 250 -11.69 -2.35 8.49
N TRP A 251 -12.75 -3.13 8.24
CA TRP A 251 -13.88 -2.68 7.41
C TRP A 251 -14.67 -1.54 8.05
N MET A 252 -14.73 -1.50 9.39
CA MET A 252 -15.30 -0.39 10.15
C MET A 252 -14.56 0.92 9.88
N TYR A 253 -13.23 0.93 10.05
CA TYR A 253 -12.40 2.12 9.80
C TYR A 253 -12.39 2.53 8.33
N LEU A 254 -12.40 1.60 7.37
CA LEU A 254 -12.57 1.96 5.96
C LEU A 254 -13.90 2.69 5.71
N GLY A 255 -14.97 2.30 6.41
CA GLY A 255 -16.25 2.99 6.35
C GLY A 255 -16.25 4.36 6.99
N GLN A 256 -15.48 4.55 8.05
CA GLN A 256 -15.23 5.87 8.64
C GLN A 256 -14.45 6.75 7.65
N PHE A 257 -13.31 6.29 7.13
CA PHE A 257 -12.55 7.04 6.13
C PHE A 257 -13.38 7.38 4.90
N ALA A 258 -14.22 6.47 4.40
CA ALA A 258 -15.10 6.74 3.26
C ALA A 258 -16.10 7.88 3.53
N ARG A 259 -16.52 8.10 4.79
CA ARG A 259 -17.38 9.22 5.17
C ARG A 259 -16.58 10.50 5.40
N ASP A 260 -15.42 10.36 6.04
CA ASP A 260 -14.62 11.50 6.47
C ASP A 260 -13.88 12.14 5.29
N PHE A 261 -13.37 11.31 4.36
CA PHE A 261 -12.67 11.73 3.14
C PHE A 261 -13.66 12.04 1.99
N ASN A 262 -14.69 12.84 2.26
CA ASN A 262 -15.76 13.10 1.29
C ASN A 262 -15.48 14.28 0.33
N GLU A 263 -14.36 15.00 0.53
CA GLU A 263 -13.94 16.13 -0.30
C GLU A 263 -12.73 15.84 -1.20
N VAL A 264 -12.28 14.58 -1.23
CA VAL A 264 -11.17 14.12 -2.09
C VAL A 264 -11.71 13.53 -3.40
N ASP A 265 -10.92 13.56 -4.47
CA ASP A 265 -11.33 13.08 -5.78
C ASP A 265 -11.23 11.56 -5.88
N ASP A 266 -10.17 10.96 -5.32
CA ASP A 266 -9.87 9.52 -5.41
C ASP A 266 -9.38 8.98 -4.06
N LEU A 267 -10.15 8.07 -3.47
CA LEU A 267 -9.81 7.38 -2.23
C LEU A 267 -9.64 5.89 -2.53
N ILE A 268 -8.44 5.37 -2.31
CA ILE A 268 -8.04 4.01 -2.64
C ILE A 268 -7.83 3.23 -1.34
N PHE A 269 -8.52 2.11 -1.19
CA PHE A 269 -8.31 1.21 -0.06
C PHE A 269 -7.50 -0.01 -0.48
N ARG A 270 -6.40 -0.28 0.23
CA ARG A 270 -5.58 -1.48 0.03
C ARG A 270 -6.07 -2.60 0.94
N VAL A 271 -6.51 -3.71 0.34
CA VAL A 271 -7.24 -4.80 1.03
C VAL A 271 -6.72 -6.18 0.66
N HIS A 272 -6.68 -7.11 1.62
CA HIS A 272 -6.31 -8.51 1.36
C HIS A 272 -7.53 -9.39 1.03
N GLU A 273 -8.72 -8.98 1.47
CA GLU A 273 -9.96 -9.71 1.23
C GLU A 273 -10.98 -8.82 0.52
N VAL A 274 -11.92 -9.46 -0.20
CA VAL A 274 -13.09 -8.75 -0.69
C VAL A 274 -14.09 -8.66 0.46
N GLY A 275 -14.58 -7.47 0.70
CA GLY A 275 -15.58 -7.21 1.71
C GLY A 275 -16.45 -6.04 1.30
N LYS A 276 -17.26 -5.58 2.24
CA LYS A 276 -18.10 -4.41 2.06
C LYS A 276 -17.71 -3.40 3.12
N ILE A 277 -17.59 -2.15 2.71
CA ILE A 277 -17.59 -1.04 3.65
C ILE A 277 -18.89 -1.13 4.45
N THR A 278 -18.78 -1.44 5.73
CA THR A 278 -19.92 -1.44 6.65
C THR A 278 -20.38 0.00 6.81
N LYS A 279 -21.62 0.28 6.38
CA LYS A 279 -22.30 1.51 6.83
C LYS A 279 -22.45 1.37 8.34
N ILE A 280 -21.62 2.10 9.09
CA ILE A 280 -21.85 2.30 10.52
C ILE A 280 -23.09 3.20 10.58
N THR A 281 -24.24 2.62 10.91
CA THR A 281 -25.45 3.35 11.30
C THR A 281 -25.30 3.89 12.70
#